data_AF-A0A534K6H0-F1
#
_entry.id   AF-A0A534K6H0-F1
#
_cell.length_a   1.000
_cell.length_b   1.000
_cell.length_c   1.000
_cell.angle_alpha   90.00
_cell.angle_beta   90.00
_cell.angle_gamma   90.00
#
_symmetry.space_group_name_H-M   'P 1'
#
loop_
_entity.id
_entity.type
_entity.pdbx_description
1 polymer ?
#
loop_
_entity_poly.entity_id
_entity_poly.type
_entity_poly.pdbx_seq_one_letter_code
_entity_poly.pdbx_strand_id
1 'polypeptide(L)'
;MTEPLRAFVEGEFPVIPSEMRVLQVLAVDAVAEFQRSLDPGARASELSDEDVVARLLDPRAFGLFARRVLDARVSREVKIAVADRAFDLIPIPASEHAVLRVDERTPPGLLRLVRFLLENEAFSVLHLLHLVYAAFLDPDLLRRSDRATRAWVLMAIVARGEFPEAQRLLASFQFLASMAPRDAASAFDGIVKAKFVSPTVRSGLAAAASSSDGGRAWFEAIAVQEGLVSPATGSEVSDVERAARVPVLPENVRVRARRWLERQPAVGPPPT
;
A
#
# COMPACT_ATOMS: atom_id res chain seq x y z
N MET A 1 -13.24 19.76 -30.32
CA MET A 1 -13.48 19.19 -28.98
C MET A 1 -12.87 17.82 -28.99
N THR A 2 -11.93 17.60 -28.09
CA THR A 2 -11.07 16.45 -27.98
C THR A 2 -11.87 15.23 -27.48
N GLU A 3 -12.05 14.25 -28.36
CA GLU A 3 -13.00 13.13 -28.23
C GLU A 3 -12.43 11.93 -27.42
N PRO A 4 -11.16 11.52 -27.58
CA PRO A 4 -10.61 10.34 -26.90
C PRO A 4 -10.51 10.48 -25.39
N LEU A 5 -10.01 11.62 -24.87
CA LEU A 5 -9.86 11.79 -23.42
C LEU A 5 -11.22 11.94 -22.74
N ARG A 6 -12.19 12.58 -23.39
CA ARG A 6 -13.58 12.60 -22.89
C ARG A 6 -14.12 11.17 -22.80
N ALA A 7 -14.04 10.40 -23.88
CA ALA A 7 -14.58 9.05 -23.93
C ALA A 7 -13.94 8.14 -22.87
N PHE A 8 -12.62 8.28 -22.66
CA PHE A 8 -11.92 7.59 -21.57
C PHE A 8 -12.50 7.94 -20.20
N VAL A 9 -12.62 9.24 -19.88
CA VAL A 9 -13.13 9.68 -18.56
C VAL A 9 -14.58 9.24 -18.32
N GLU A 10 -15.44 9.27 -19.35
CA GLU A 10 -16.84 8.80 -19.27
C GLU A 10 -16.93 7.27 -19.11
N GLY A 11 -16.02 6.53 -19.74
CA GLY A 11 -15.97 5.08 -19.64
C GLY A 11 -15.42 4.57 -18.31
N GLU A 12 -14.46 5.28 -17.72
CA GLU A 12 -13.76 4.84 -16.51
C GLU A 12 -14.38 5.36 -15.21
N PHE A 13 -15.05 6.52 -15.23
CA PHE A 13 -15.49 7.19 -14.00
C PHE A 13 -16.96 7.61 -14.03
N PRO A 14 -17.66 7.60 -12.89
CA PRO A 14 -19.06 8.02 -12.78
C PRO A 14 -19.21 9.55 -12.78
N VAL A 15 -18.74 10.18 -13.85
CA VAL A 15 -18.59 11.63 -13.99
C VAL A 15 -19.89 12.30 -14.42
N ILE A 16 -20.19 13.46 -13.82
CA ILE A 16 -21.27 14.33 -14.29
C ILE A 16 -20.72 15.42 -15.23
N PRO A 17 -21.55 16.03 -16.12
CA PRO A 17 -21.07 16.97 -17.13
C PRO A 17 -20.24 18.15 -16.57
N SER A 18 -20.57 18.64 -15.37
CA SER A 18 -19.84 19.74 -14.71
C SER A 18 -18.43 19.35 -14.23
N GLU A 19 -18.18 18.06 -14.02
CA GLU A 19 -16.90 17.54 -13.51
C GLU A 19 -15.97 17.08 -14.63
N MET A 20 -16.53 16.73 -15.80
CA MET A 20 -15.79 16.28 -16.97
C MET A 20 -14.60 17.18 -17.31
N ARG A 21 -14.85 18.48 -17.44
CA ARG A 21 -13.81 19.44 -17.80
C ARG A 21 -12.71 19.53 -16.73
N VAL A 22 -13.08 19.38 -15.45
CA VAL A 22 -12.11 19.36 -14.35
C VAL A 22 -11.21 18.15 -14.50
N LEU A 23 -11.77 16.95 -14.68
CA LEU A 23 -10.99 15.72 -14.82
C LEU A 23 -10.05 15.75 -16.04
N GLN A 24 -10.51 16.25 -17.19
CA GLN A 24 -9.67 16.37 -18.38
C GLN A 24 -8.46 17.29 -18.15
N VAL A 25 -8.67 18.45 -17.52
CA VAL A 25 -7.57 19.38 -17.20
C VAL A 25 -6.58 18.74 -16.23
N LEU A 26 -7.08 18.09 -15.17
CA LEU A 26 -6.21 17.43 -14.20
C LEU A 26 -5.41 16.27 -14.81
N ALA A 27 -5.99 15.54 -15.76
CA ALA A 27 -5.33 14.46 -16.50
C ALA A 27 -4.17 15.01 -17.35
N VAL A 28 -4.41 16.04 -18.15
CA VAL A 28 -3.38 16.71 -18.97
C VAL A 28 -2.25 17.23 -18.07
N ASP A 29 -2.58 17.92 -16.98
CA ASP A 29 -1.59 18.49 -16.06
C ASP A 29 -0.74 17.41 -15.38
N ALA A 30 -1.37 16.30 -14.99
CA ALA A 30 -0.67 15.15 -14.40
C ALA A 30 0.28 14.48 -15.39
N VAL A 31 -0.17 14.24 -16.63
CA VAL A 31 0.66 13.64 -17.67
C VAL A 31 1.80 14.58 -18.07
N ALA A 32 1.55 15.89 -18.16
CA ALA A 32 2.60 16.87 -18.44
C ALA A 32 3.64 16.99 -17.31
N GLU A 33 3.25 16.85 -16.04
CA GLU A 33 4.20 16.73 -14.92
C GLU A 33 5.02 15.44 -15.03
N PHE A 34 4.35 14.30 -15.29
CA PHE A 34 5.03 13.02 -15.46
C PHE A 34 6.03 13.04 -16.61
N GLN A 35 5.66 13.61 -17.77
CA GLN A 35 6.58 13.71 -18.90
C GLN A 35 7.79 14.57 -18.57
N ARG A 36 7.62 15.69 -17.87
CA ARG A 36 8.74 16.55 -17.45
C ARG A 36 9.68 15.89 -16.46
N SER A 37 9.21 14.91 -15.67
CA SER A 37 10.09 14.16 -14.78
C SER A 37 10.96 13.14 -15.54
N LEU A 38 10.53 12.71 -16.74
CA LEU A 38 11.28 11.84 -17.63
C LEU A 38 12.19 12.63 -18.59
N ASP A 39 11.68 13.73 -19.13
CA ASP A 39 12.36 14.65 -20.04
C ASP A 39 12.03 16.10 -19.65
N PRO A 40 12.96 16.81 -18.97
CA PRO A 40 12.76 18.20 -18.57
C PRO A 40 12.45 19.17 -19.72
N GLY A 41 12.74 18.80 -20.98
CA GLY A 41 12.45 19.59 -22.17
C GLY A 41 11.01 19.46 -22.69
N ALA A 42 10.25 18.47 -22.23
CA ALA A 42 8.91 18.16 -22.74
C ALA A 42 7.89 19.28 -22.43
N ARG A 43 7.05 19.62 -23.41
CA ARG A 43 6.02 20.67 -23.28
C ARG A 43 4.61 20.08 -23.25
N ALA A 44 3.78 20.57 -22.33
CA ALA A 44 2.39 20.15 -22.21
C ALA A 44 1.54 20.40 -23.47
N SER A 45 1.90 21.41 -24.28
CA SER A 45 1.23 21.74 -25.54
C SER A 45 1.42 20.70 -26.65
N GLU A 46 2.35 19.76 -26.47
CA GLU A 46 2.67 18.70 -27.44
C GLU A 46 1.87 17.42 -27.16
N LEU A 47 1.13 17.37 -26.05
CA LEU A 47 0.29 16.22 -25.68
C LEU A 47 -0.99 16.19 -26.50
N SER A 48 -1.14 15.14 -27.32
CA SER A 48 -2.45 14.78 -27.85
C SER A 48 -3.32 14.12 -26.77
N ASP A 49 -4.63 14.03 -27.04
CA ASP A 49 -5.57 13.32 -26.17
C ASP A 49 -5.22 11.84 -26.04
N GLU A 50 -4.84 11.21 -27.16
CA GLU A 50 -4.41 9.82 -27.22
C GLU A 50 -3.14 9.60 -26.39
N ASP A 51 -2.19 10.54 -26.42
CA ASP A 51 -0.99 10.49 -25.57
C ASP A 51 -1.36 10.54 -24.09
N VAL A 52 -2.29 11.42 -23.70
CA VAL A 52 -2.75 11.53 -22.32
C VAL A 52 -3.39 10.21 -21.87
N VAL A 53 -4.30 9.66 -22.67
CA VAL A 53 -4.97 8.37 -22.37
C VAL A 53 -3.95 7.24 -22.25
N ALA A 54 -3.02 7.12 -23.21
CA ALA A 54 -1.98 6.09 -23.17
C ALA A 54 -1.10 6.22 -21.93
N ARG A 55 -0.78 7.44 -21.49
CA ARG A 55 0.02 7.67 -20.29
C ARG A 55 -0.75 7.47 -18.98
N LEU A 56 -2.07 7.65 -18.95
CA LEU A 56 -2.87 7.34 -17.76
C LEU A 56 -2.94 5.83 -17.45
N LEU A 57 -2.47 4.96 -18.35
CA LEU A 57 -2.25 3.55 -18.04
C LEU A 57 -0.97 3.29 -17.24
N ASP A 58 -0.06 4.27 -17.13
CA ASP A 58 1.13 4.19 -16.27
C ASP A 58 0.74 4.56 -14.83
N PRO A 59 1.01 3.69 -13.82
CA PRO A 59 0.61 3.95 -12.43
C PRO A 59 1.22 5.24 -11.87
N ARG A 60 2.39 5.68 -12.36
CA ARG A 60 3.05 6.91 -11.91
C ARG A 60 2.29 8.14 -12.37
N ALA A 61 1.97 8.20 -13.65
CA ALA A 61 1.16 9.29 -14.21
C ALA A 61 -0.24 9.29 -13.61
N PHE A 62 -0.85 8.11 -13.48
CA PHE A 62 -2.18 7.99 -12.90
C PHE A 62 -2.21 8.39 -11.43
N GLY A 63 -1.19 8.05 -10.62
CA GLY A 63 -1.15 8.49 -9.23
C GLY A 63 -1.02 10.02 -9.07
N LEU A 64 -0.33 10.69 -10.00
CA LEU A 64 -0.30 12.16 -10.06
C LEU A 64 -1.67 12.75 -10.39
N PHE A 65 -2.43 12.10 -11.28
CA PHE A 65 -3.81 12.45 -11.58
C PHE A 65 -4.73 12.21 -10.37
N ALA A 66 -4.67 11.02 -9.77
CA ALA A 66 -5.50 10.62 -8.64
C ALA A 66 -5.34 11.56 -7.43
N ARG A 67 -4.11 11.96 -7.12
CA ARG A 67 -3.84 12.94 -6.06
C ARG A 67 -4.52 14.28 -6.32
N ARG A 68 -4.43 14.79 -7.55
CA ARG A 68 -5.10 16.04 -7.95
C ARG A 68 -6.61 15.90 -7.86
N VAL A 69 -7.18 14.77 -8.26
CA VAL A 69 -8.63 14.50 -8.16
C VAL A 69 -9.08 14.50 -6.69
N LEU A 70 -8.32 13.90 -5.78
CA LEU A 70 -8.64 13.95 -4.35
C LEU A 70 -8.71 15.39 -3.81
N ASP A 71 -7.83 16.27 -4.28
CA ASP A 71 -7.78 17.69 -3.90
C ASP A 71 -8.83 18.55 -4.62
N ALA A 72 -9.39 18.07 -5.73
CA ALA A 72 -10.34 18.82 -6.55
C ALA A 72 -11.75 18.88 -5.94
N ARG A 73 -12.54 19.86 -6.40
CA ARG A 73 -13.97 19.98 -6.11
C ARG A 73 -14.78 19.13 -7.09
N VAL A 74 -14.66 17.82 -6.95
CA VAL A 74 -15.49 16.82 -7.65
C VAL A 74 -16.18 15.92 -6.62
N SER A 75 -17.20 15.22 -7.09
CA SER A 75 -18.02 14.29 -6.32
C SER A 75 -17.19 13.23 -5.60
N ARG A 76 -17.75 12.73 -4.50
CA ARG A 76 -17.12 11.67 -3.70
C ARG A 76 -16.99 10.39 -4.52
N GLU A 77 -17.99 10.11 -5.34
CA GLU A 77 -18.09 8.94 -6.20
C GLU A 77 -16.96 8.91 -7.23
N VAL A 78 -16.67 10.03 -7.87
CA VAL A 78 -15.50 10.17 -8.76
C VAL A 78 -14.19 9.98 -8.00
N LYS A 79 -14.04 10.57 -6.81
CA LYS A 79 -12.82 10.39 -6.00
C LYS A 79 -12.60 8.94 -5.59
N ILE A 80 -13.67 8.22 -5.24
CA ILE A 80 -13.61 6.80 -4.91
C ILE A 80 -13.20 6.00 -6.16
N ALA A 81 -13.88 6.20 -7.30
CA ALA A 81 -13.57 5.49 -8.54
C ALA A 81 -12.14 5.72 -9.02
N VAL A 82 -11.64 6.95 -8.91
CA VAL A 82 -10.24 7.26 -9.26
C VAL A 82 -9.26 6.63 -8.26
N ALA A 83 -9.58 6.60 -6.96
CA ALA A 83 -8.72 5.94 -5.98
C ALA A 83 -8.71 4.42 -6.16
N ASP A 84 -9.85 3.81 -6.48
CA ASP A 84 -10.03 2.40 -6.84
C ASP A 84 -9.19 2.05 -8.07
N ARG A 85 -9.33 2.83 -9.16
CA ARG A 85 -8.58 2.63 -10.39
C ARG A 85 -7.06 2.71 -10.22
N ALA A 86 -6.58 3.50 -9.26
CA ALA A 86 -5.15 3.55 -8.96
C ALA A 86 -4.62 2.20 -8.44
N PHE A 87 -5.44 1.42 -7.74
CA PHE A 87 -5.09 0.07 -7.30
C PHE A 87 -5.05 -0.92 -8.46
N ASP A 88 -5.99 -0.83 -9.40
CA ASP A 88 -6.01 -1.70 -10.59
C ASP A 88 -4.76 -1.56 -11.48
N LEU A 89 -4.09 -0.42 -11.40
CA LEU A 89 -2.85 -0.15 -12.14
C LEU A 89 -1.60 -0.64 -11.40
N ILE A 90 -1.71 -1.12 -10.16
CA ILE A 90 -0.58 -1.73 -9.45
C ILE A 90 -0.28 -3.06 -10.15
N PRO A 91 0.91 -3.23 -10.78
CA PRO A 91 1.21 -4.43 -11.52
C PRO A 91 1.37 -5.60 -10.54
N ILE A 92 0.50 -6.59 -10.68
CA ILE A 92 0.70 -7.91 -10.09
C ILE A 92 1.46 -8.74 -11.14
N PRO A 93 2.65 -9.27 -10.84
CA PRO A 93 3.38 -10.07 -11.80
C PRO A 93 2.57 -11.30 -12.17
N ALA A 94 2.46 -11.54 -13.47
CA ALA A 94 1.77 -12.69 -14.04
C ALA A 94 2.49 -14.03 -13.73
N SER A 95 3.77 -13.98 -13.32
CA SER A 95 4.54 -15.14 -12.90
C SER A 95 5.69 -14.76 -11.97
N GLU A 96 6.20 -15.75 -11.25
CA GLU A 96 7.31 -15.64 -10.30
C GLU A 96 8.62 -15.11 -10.92
N HIS A 97 8.77 -15.24 -12.24
CA HIS A 97 9.96 -14.82 -13.00
C HIS A 97 9.78 -13.49 -13.74
N ALA A 98 8.62 -12.83 -13.61
CA ALA A 98 8.39 -11.55 -14.25
C ALA A 98 9.26 -10.48 -13.58
N VAL A 99 10.35 -10.09 -14.27
CA VAL A 99 11.20 -8.97 -13.88
C VAL A 99 10.45 -7.67 -14.16
N LEU A 100 9.64 -7.24 -13.20
CA LEU A 100 9.13 -5.88 -13.18
C LEU A 100 10.28 -4.95 -12.71
N ARG A 101 10.34 -3.68 -13.08
CA ARG A 101 11.28 -2.71 -12.47
C ARG A 101 10.61 -2.02 -11.29
N VAL A 102 11.25 -1.92 -10.13
CA VAL A 102 10.62 -1.55 -8.83
C VAL A 102 10.13 -0.10 -8.81
N ASP A 103 10.84 0.80 -9.48
CA ASP A 103 10.60 2.23 -9.61
C ASP A 103 9.39 2.60 -10.51
N GLU A 104 8.82 1.62 -11.22
CA GLU A 104 7.72 1.83 -12.17
C GLU A 104 6.34 1.38 -11.65
N ARG A 105 6.23 0.91 -10.39
CA ARG A 105 5.12 0.02 -9.99
C ARG A 105 4.00 0.64 -9.18
N THR A 106 4.23 1.75 -8.48
CA THR A 106 3.27 2.19 -7.46
C THR A 106 2.83 3.62 -7.69
N PRO A 107 1.51 3.90 -7.69
CA PRO A 107 1.02 5.26 -7.79
C PRO A 107 1.61 6.16 -6.70
N PRO A 108 2.19 7.32 -7.04
CA PRO A 108 2.69 8.25 -6.04
C PRO A 108 1.55 8.66 -5.10
N GLY A 109 1.83 8.65 -3.80
CA GLY A 109 0.84 8.98 -2.77
C GLY A 109 -0.19 7.88 -2.49
N LEU A 110 0.10 6.61 -2.81
CA LEU A 110 -0.81 5.48 -2.57
C LEU A 110 -1.40 5.46 -1.15
N LEU A 111 -0.61 5.72 -0.11
CA LEU A 111 -1.12 5.73 1.28
C LEU A 111 -2.16 6.82 1.55
N ARG A 112 -2.11 7.92 0.81
CA ARG A 112 -3.14 8.97 0.86
C ARG A 112 -4.44 8.49 0.22
N LEU A 113 -4.36 7.75 -0.88
CA LEU A 113 -5.51 7.08 -1.51
C LEU A 113 -6.10 6.02 -0.57
N VAL A 114 -5.25 5.17 0.04
CA VAL A 114 -5.65 4.20 1.07
C VAL A 114 -6.42 4.87 2.19
N ARG A 115 -5.87 5.96 2.75
CA ARG A 115 -6.50 6.72 3.82
C ARG A 115 -7.87 7.23 3.39
N PHE A 116 -7.96 7.84 2.21
CA PHE A 116 -9.22 8.34 1.67
C PHE A 116 -10.27 7.21 1.52
N LEU A 117 -9.88 6.07 0.95
CA LEU A 117 -10.78 4.91 0.80
C LEU A 117 -11.24 4.37 2.15
N LEU A 118 -10.35 4.31 3.15
CA LEU A 118 -10.69 3.86 4.51
C LEU A 118 -11.65 4.83 5.21
N GLU A 119 -11.40 6.14 5.12
CA GLU A 119 -12.28 7.20 5.66
C GLU A 119 -13.68 7.18 5.03
N ASN A 120 -13.78 6.67 3.80
CA ASN A 120 -15.02 6.59 3.04
C ASN A 120 -15.61 5.18 2.97
N GLU A 121 -15.11 4.24 3.76
CA GLU A 121 -15.58 2.85 3.82
C GLU A 121 -15.52 2.09 2.47
N ALA A 122 -14.70 2.56 1.53
CA ALA A 122 -14.50 1.97 0.20
C ALA A 122 -13.24 1.11 0.10
N PHE A 123 -12.43 1.04 1.17
CA PHE A 123 -11.24 0.19 1.19
C PHE A 123 -11.62 -1.29 1.39
N SER A 124 -11.20 -2.15 0.47
CA SER A 124 -11.63 -3.55 0.39
C SER A 124 -10.49 -4.50 0.79
N VAL A 125 -10.82 -5.79 0.94
CA VAL A 125 -9.81 -6.85 1.15
C VAL A 125 -8.81 -6.89 -0.02
N LEU A 126 -9.30 -6.69 -1.25
CA LEU A 126 -8.43 -6.66 -2.44
C LEU A 126 -7.48 -5.47 -2.41
N HIS A 127 -7.92 -4.31 -1.95
CA HIS A 127 -7.04 -3.15 -1.74
C HIS A 127 -5.96 -3.42 -0.69
N LEU A 128 -6.30 -4.10 0.40
CA LEU A 128 -5.34 -4.49 1.43
C LEU A 128 -4.26 -5.42 0.84
N LEU A 129 -4.68 -6.43 0.06
CA LEU A 129 -3.75 -7.35 -0.59
C LEU A 129 -2.78 -6.60 -1.52
N HIS A 130 -3.29 -5.72 -2.39
CA HIS A 130 -2.46 -4.89 -3.26
C HIS A 130 -1.52 -3.97 -2.49
N LEU A 131 -1.95 -3.40 -1.36
CA LEU A 131 -1.09 -2.57 -0.52
C LEU A 131 0.05 -3.38 0.10
N VAL A 132 -0.25 -4.57 0.64
CA VAL A 132 0.76 -5.49 1.19
C VAL A 132 1.74 -5.89 0.10
N TYR A 133 1.25 -6.17 -1.10
CA TYR A 133 2.07 -6.52 -2.25
C TYR A 133 2.98 -5.36 -2.69
N ALA A 134 2.41 -4.17 -2.87
CA ALA A 134 3.15 -2.97 -3.23
C ALA A 134 4.22 -2.61 -2.20
N ALA A 135 3.90 -2.70 -0.89
CA ALA A 135 4.86 -2.46 0.18
C ALA A 135 5.95 -3.53 0.30
N PHE A 136 5.67 -4.77 -0.11
CA PHE A 136 6.68 -5.82 -0.21
C PHE A 136 7.67 -5.55 -1.34
N LEU A 137 7.16 -5.10 -2.49
CA LEU A 137 8.00 -4.77 -3.65
C LEU A 137 8.80 -3.48 -3.48
N ASP A 138 8.19 -2.46 -2.88
CA ASP A 138 8.78 -1.15 -2.61
C ASP A 138 8.57 -0.78 -1.14
N PRO A 139 9.49 -1.19 -0.24
CA PRO A 139 9.41 -0.85 1.18
C PRO A 139 9.42 0.67 1.47
N ASP A 140 9.97 1.48 0.56
CA ASP A 140 10.00 2.94 0.70
C ASP A 140 8.63 3.58 0.45
N LEU A 141 7.70 2.87 -0.20
CA LEU A 141 6.31 3.30 -0.38
C LEU A 141 5.67 3.79 0.93
N LEU A 142 5.83 3.01 2.00
CA LEU A 142 5.30 3.36 3.30
C LEU A 142 6.06 4.56 3.89
N ARG A 143 7.39 4.57 3.77
CA ARG A 143 8.28 5.61 4.33
C ARG A 143 8.02 7.00 3.74
N ARG A 144 7.69 7.08 2.46
CA ARG A 144 7.41 8.34 1.73
C ARG A 144 6.20 9.10 2.26
N SER A 145 5.27 8.43 2.94
CA SER A 145 4.10 9.08 3.51
C SER A 145 4.41 9.75 4.84
N ASP A 146 3.68 10.81 5.19
CA ASP A 146 3.87 11.48 6.47
C ASP A 146 3.52 10.54 7.65
N ARG A 147 4.08 10.86 8.82
CA ARG A 147 3.91 10.07 10.04
C ARG A 147 2.43 9.89 10.42
N ALA A 148 1.62 10.93 10.30
CA ALA A 148 0.23 10.91 10.74
C ALA A 148 -0.59 9.99 9.84
N THR A 149 -0.43 10.10 8.52
CA THR A 149 -1.09 9.22 7.55
C THR A 149 -0.68 7.76 7.74
N ARG A 150 0.63 7.47 7.88
CA ARG A 150 1.09 6.08 8.13
C ARG A 150 0.47 5.49 9.39
N ALA A 151 0.52 6.21 10.51
CA ALA A 151 0.03 5.71 11.80
C ALA A 151 -1.49 5.50 11.78
N TRP A 152 -2.23 6.42 11.16
CA TRP A 152 -3.67 6.32 11.02
C TRP A 152 -4.06 5.11 10.16
N VAL A 153 -3.45 4.95 8.98
CA VAL A 153 -3.75 3.83 8.06
C VAL A 153 -3.44 2.49 8.73
N LEU A 154 -2.29 2.37 9.42
CA LEU A 154 -1.96 1.18 10.19
C LEU A 154 -3.08 0.83 11.18
N MET A 155 -3.48 1.78 12.02
CA MET A 155 -4.50 1.52 13.04
C MET A 155 -5.86 1.19 12.43
N ALA A 156 -6.24 1.86 11.34
CA ALA A 156 -7.50 1.61 10.63
C ALA A 156 -7.54 0.19 10.02
N ILE A 157 -6.45 -0.28 9.42
CA ILE A 157 -6.34 -1.65 8.88
C ILE A 157 -6.41 -2.69 9.99
N VAL A 158 -5.63 -2.50 11.06
CA VAL A 158 -5.50 -3.50 12.13
C VAL A 158 -6.79 -3.66 12.94
N ALA A 159 -7.52 -2.56 13.13
CA ALA A 159 -8.81 -2.53 13.83
C ALA A 159 -9.95 -3.19 13.03
N ARG A 160 -9.81 -3.33 11.71
CA ARG A 160 -10.93 -3.72 10.84
C ARG A 160 -11.09 -5.24 10.80
N GLY A 161 -12.07 -5.73 11.55
CA GLY A 161 -12.32 -7.18 11.71
C GLY A 161 -12.72 -7.90 10.41
N GLU A 162 -13.22 -7.16 9.41
CA GLU A 162 -13.55 -7.67 8.07
C GLU A 162 -12.32 -8.14 7.29
N PHE A 163 -11.12 -7.64 7.62
CA PHE A 163 -9.90 -8.02 6.93
C PHE A 163 -9.30 -9.32 7.47
N PRO A 164 -8.79 -10.20 6.59
CA PRO A 164 -8.11 -11.42 6.99
C PRO A 164 -6.99 -11.15 8.00
N GLU A 165 -6.91 -11.99 9.04
CA GLU A 165 -5.92 -11.79 10.12
C GLU A 165 -4.48 -11.83 9.59
N ALA A 166 -4.18 -12.73 8.66
CA ALA A 166 -2.87 -12.85 8.03
C ALA A 166 -2.46 -11.56 7.30
N GLN A 167 -3.35 -10.99 6.49
CA GLN A 167 -3.10 -9.73 5.78
C GLN A 167 -2.93 -8.55 6.74
N ARG A 168 -3.74 -8.48 7.81
CA ARG A 168 -3.57 -7.47 8.86
C ARG A 168 -2.23 -7.60 9.57
N LEU A 169 -1.77 -8.82 9.84
CA LEU A 169 -0.47 -9.08 10.45
C LEU A 169 0.69 -8.69 9.52
N LEU A 170 0.65 -9.09 8.24
CA LEU A 170 1.64 -8.69 7.23
C LEU A 170 1.72 -7.18 7.09
N ALA A 171 0.57 -6.51 6.92
CA ALA A 171 0.50 -5.06 6.84
C ALA A 171 1.06 -4.41 8.13
N SER A 172 0.66 -4.88 9.30
CA SER A 172 1.19 -4.37 10.58
C SER A 172 2.70 -4.42 10.62
N PHE A 173 3.27 -5.55 10.21
CA PHE A 173 4.70 -5.77 10.24
C PHE A 173 5.44 -4.82 9.29
N GLN A 174 4.98 -4.71 8.04
CA GLN A 174 5.56 -3.79 7.04
C GLN A 174 5.48 -2.32 7.51
N PHE A 175 4.33 -1.90 8.04
CA PHE A 175 4.15 -0.55 8.55
C PHE A 175 5.09 -0.26 9.73
N LEU A 176 5.17 -1.15 10.72
CA LEU A 176 6.06 -0.97 11.86
C LEU A 176 7.54 -0.95 11.43
N ALA A 177 7.95 -1.78 10.48
CA ALA A 177 9.31 -1.77 9.92
C ALA A 177 9.63 -0.51 9.12
N SER A 178 8.61 0.15 8.54
CA SER A 178 8.78 1.41 7.80
C SER A 178 8.88 2.65 8.72
N MET A 179 8.56 2.52 10.00
CA MET A 179 8.53 3.63 10.95
C MET A 179 9.87 3.84 11.63
N ALA A 180 10.14 5.09 12.03
CA ALA A 180 11.25 5.39 12.94
C ALA A 180 11.09 4.56 14.24
N PRO A 181 12.18 4.08 14.87
CA PRO A 181 12.08 3.14 15.99
C PRO A 181 11.12 3.58 17.10
N ARG A 182 11.20 4.85 17.52
CA ARG A 182 10.32 5.40 18.57
C ARG A 182 8.84 5.29 18.20
N ASP A 183 8.51 5.57 16.94
CA ASP A 183 7.15 5.60 16.43
C ASP A 183 6.61 4.17 16.22
N ALA A 184 7.45 3.28 15.68
CA ALA A 184 7.14 1.85 15.54
C ALA A 184 6.77 1.26 16.91
N ALA A 185 7.59 1.52 17.92
CA ALA A 185 7.35 0.97 19.25
C ALA A 185 6.09 1.56 19.90
N SER A 186 5.79 2.85 19.69
CA SER A 186 4.54 3.47 20.15
C SER A 186 3.31 2.90 19.45
N ALA A 187 3.39 2.66 18.14
CA ALA A 187 2.31 2.06 17.37
C ALA A 187 2.08 0.60 17.79
N PHE A 188 3.15 -0.18 17.98
CA PHE A 188 3.08 -1.54 18.51
C PHE A 188 2.35 -1.58 19.87
N ASP A 189 2.73 -0.72 20.82
CA ASP A 189 2.04 -0.62 22.12
C ASP A 189 0.55 -0.29 21.95
N GLY A 190 0.23 0.61 21.01
CA GLY A 190 -1.15 0.96 20.67
C GLY A 190 -1.96 -0.24 20.18
N ILE A 191 -1.39 -1.02 19.26
CA ILE A 191 -2.01 -2.24 18.71
C ILE A 191 -2.26 -3.28 19.81
N VAL A 192 -1.24 -3.65 20.58
CA VAL A 192 -1.35 -4.76 21.55
C VAL A 192 -2.22 -4.41 22.78
N LYS A 193 -2.46 -3.12 23.04
CA LYS A 193 -3.34 -2.65 24.13
C LYS A 193 -4.76 -2.34 23.65
N ALA A 194 -4.98 -2.15 22.36
CA ALA A 194 -6.28 -1.82 21.82
C ALA A 194 -7.27 -2.99 21.95
N LYS A 195 -8.42 -2.75 22.61
CA LYS A 195 -9.46 -3.76 22.82
C LYS A 195 -10.19 -4.16 21.54
N PHE A 196 -10.23 -3.26 20.56
CA PHE A 196 -10.89 -3.48 19.26
C PHE A 196 -10.02 -4.29 18.28
N VAL A 197 -8.75 -4.56 18.61
CA VAL A 197 -7.89 -5.43 17.81
C VAL A 197 -8.05 -6.87 18.29
N SER A 198 -8.25 -7.81 17.36
CA SER A 198 -8.48 -9.21 17.73
C SER A 198 -7.31 -9.76 18.57
N PRO A 199 -7.59 -10.62 19.58
CA PRO A 199 -6.53 -11.25 20.37
C PRO A 199 -5.51 -11.98 19.51
N THR A 200 -5.95 -12.66 18.43
CA THR A 200 -5.07 -13.37 17.50
C THR A 200 -4.09 -12.43 16.81
N VAL A 201 -4.55 -11.27 16.31
CA VAL A 201 -3.65 -10.29 15.67
C VAL A 201 -2.67 -9.71 16.69
N ARG A 202 -3.10 -9.41 17.93
CA ARG A 202 -2.21 -8.90 18.98
C ARG A 202 -1.14 -9.92 19.37
N SER A 203 -1.54 -11.15 19.64
CA SER A 203 -0.64 -12.24 20.02
C SER A 203 0.27 -12.66 18.87
N GLY A 204 -0.27 -12.77 17.66
CA GLY A 204 0.49 -13.10 16.45
C GLY A 204 1.56 -12.05 16.14
N LEU A 205 1.21 -10.76 16.20
CA LEU A 205 2.17 -9.69 15.98
C LEU A 205 3.24 -9.65 17.06
N ALA A 206 2.87 -9.85 18.33
CA ALA A 206 3.84 -9.89 19.41
C ALA A 206 4.77 -11.11 19.30
N ALA A 207 4.23 -12.29 18.98
CA ALA A 207 5.02 -13.50 18.74
C ALA A 207 6.02 -13.28 17.61
N ALA A 208 5.56 -12.81 16.45
CA ALA A 208 6.40 -12.47 15.31
C ALA A 208 7.48 -11.46 15.65
N ALA A 209 7.13 -10.38 16.35
CA ALA A 209 8.07 -9.32 16.70
C ALA A 209 9.07 -9.72 17.77
N SER A 210 8.77 -10.71 18.60
CA SER A 210 9.62 -11.12 19.74
C SER A 210 10.87 -11.89 19.34
N SER A 211 10.92 -12.42 18.12
CA SER A 211 12.00 -13.30 17.64
C SER A 211 13.33 -12.56 17.52
N SER A 212 14.44 -13.31 17.66
CA SER A 212 15.78 -12.75 17.67
C SER A 212 16.19 -12.07 16.36
N ASP A 213 15.63 -12.50 15.23
CA ASP A 213 15.83 -11.94 13.89
C ASP A 213 14.91 -10.75 13.58
N GLY A 214 14.17 -10.24 14.56
CA GLY A 214 13.24 -9.12 14.37
C GLY A 214 12.01 -9.48 13.54
N GLY A 215 11.67 -10.76 13.48
CA GLY A 215 10.49 -11.34 12.84
C GLY A 215 10.64 -11.66 11.36
N ARG A 216 11.87 -11.64 10.82
CA ARG A 216 12.13 -11.87 9.38
C ARG A 216 11.66 -13.25 8.92
N ALA A 217 12.07 -14.31 9.62
CA ALA A 217 11.71 -15.68 9.26
C ALA A 217 10.19 -15.91 9.34
N TRP A 218 9.53 -15.30 10.34
CA TRP A 218 8.08 -15.33 10.43
C TRP A 218 7.43 -14.64 9.23
N PHE A 219 7.88 -13.42 8.91
CA PHE A 219 7.31 -12.65 7.80
C PHE A 219 7.49 -13.39 6.47
N GLU A 220 8.68 -13.94 6.24
CA GLU A 220 8.99 -14.71 5.04
C GLU A 220 8.13 -15.96 4.92
N ALA A 221 7.95 -16.73 6.01
CA ALA A 221 7.10 -17.92 6.00
C ALA A 221 5.64 -17.59 5.65
N ILE A 222 5.08 -16.52 6.24
CA ILE A 222 3.72 -16.07 5.91
C ILE A 222 3.66 -15.53 4.49
N ALA A 223 4.67 -14.78 4.04
CA ALA A 223 4.70 -14.26 2.68
C ALA A 223 4.75 -15.38 1.62
N VAL A 224 5.45 -16.49 1.90
CA VAL A 224 5.43 -17.68 1.05
C VAL A 224 4.06 -18.36 1.09
N GLN A 225 3.46 -18.53 2.27
CA GLN A 225 2.13 -19.13 2.42
C GLN A 225 1.05 -18.34 1.67
N GLU A 226 1.13 -17.01 1.71
CA GLU A 226 0.20 -16.10 1.04
C GLU A 226 0.54 -15.88 -0.45
N GLY A 227 1.53 -16.61 -1.00
CA GLY A 227 1.92 -16.53 -2.41
C GLY A 227 2.57 -15.20 -2.82
N LEU A 228 3.02 -14.38 -1.86
CA LEU A 228 3.73 -13.12 -2.12
C LEU A 228 5.17 -13.36 -2.61
N VAL A 229 5.74 -14.52 -2.27
CA VAL A 229 7.11 -14.91 -2.63
C VAL A 229 7.16 -16.40 -2.94
N SER A 230 7.88 -16.79 -3.98
CA SER A 230 8.20 -18.20 -4.22
C SER A 230 9.07 -18.75 -3.09
N PRO A 231 8.98 -20.07 -2.78
CA PRO A 231 9.95 -20.75 -1.92
C PRO A 231 11.39 -20.51 -2.40
N ALA A 232 12.37 -20.56 -1.49
CA ALA A 232 13.77 -20.45 -1.86
C ALA A 232 14.16 -21.56 -2.83
N THR A 233 14.65 -21.19 -4.03
CA THR A 233 15.02 -22.13 -5.09
C THR A 233 16.54 -22.37 -5.17
N GLY A 234 17.33 -21.77 -4.26
CA GLY A 234 18.78 -21.93 -4.20
C GLY A 234 19.58 -21.06 -5.18
N SER A 235 18.96 -20.00 -5.72
CA SER A 235 19.63 -19.00 -6.56
C SER A 235 20.06 -17.79 -5.73
N GLU A 236 21.37 -17.54 -5.63
CA GLU A 236 21.94 -16.47 -4.79
C GLU A 236 21.38 -15.07 -5.13
N VAL A 237 21.14 -14.77 -6.42
CA VAL A 237 20.60 -13.45 -6.85
C VAL A 237 19.15 -13.28 -6.40
N SER A 238 18.34 -14.34 -6.51
CA SER A 238 16.94 -14.34 -6.05
C SER A 238 16.86 -14.19 -4.53
N ASP A 239 17.78 -14.83 -3.81
CA ASP A 239 17.83 -14.80 -2.36
C ASP A 239 18.29 -13.43 -1.81
N VAL A 240 19.20 -12.72 -2.50
CA VAL A 240 19.60 -11.34 -2.16
C VAL A 240 18.46 -10.35 -2.38
N GLU A 241 17.75 -10.44 -3.51
CA GLU A 241 16.58 -9.59 -3.77
C GLU A 241 15.43 -9.87 -2.80
N ARG A 242 15.19 -11.14 -2.47
CA ARG A 242 14.20 -11.54 -1.46
C ARG A 242 14.57 -10.98 -0.08
N ALA A 243 15.83 -11.13 0.33
CA ALA A 243 16.30 -10.62 1.62
C ALA A 243 16.16 -9.10 1.74
N ALA A 244 16.34 -8.35 0.65
CA ALA A 244 16.17 -6.90 0.62
C ALA A 244 14.69 -6.45 0.81
N ARG A 245 13.73 -7.31 0.46
CA ARG A 245 12.28 -7.04 0.55
C ARG A 245 11.66 -7.47 1.88
N VAL A 246 12.26 -8.43 2.59
CA VAL A 246 11.78 -8.90 3.89
C VAL A 246 12.01 -7.82 4.97
N PRO A 247 10.94 -7.20 5.51
CA PRO A 247 11.06 -6.17 6.54
C PRO A 247 11.68 -6.73 7.83
N VAL A 248 12.32 -5.85 8.60
CA VAL A 248 12.86 -6.15 9.94
C VAL A 248 12.27 -5.17 10.93
N LEU A 249 11.72 -5.68 12.03
CA LEU A 249 11.22 -4.79 13.07
C LEU A 249 12.37 -4.18 13.89
N PRO A 250 12.26 -2.89 14.27
CA PRO A 250 13.25 -2.26 15.14
C PRO A 250 13.38 -2.97 16.50
N GLU A 251 14.59 -2.97 17.06
CA GLU A 251 14.92 -3.66 18.32
C GLU A 251 13.97 -3.32 19.47
N ASN A 252 13.58 -2.07 19.58
CA ASN A 252 12.71 -1.61 20.65
C ASN A 252 11.27 -2.14 20.52
N VAL A 253 10.79 -2.46 19.31
CA VAL A 253 9.53 -3.20 19.09
C VAL A 253 9.70 -4.63 19.61
N ARG A 254 10.81 -5.29 19.26
CA ARG A 254 11.13 -6.65 19.72
C ARG A 254 11.17 -6.77 21.25
N VAL A 255 11.82 -5.82 21.93
CA VAL A 255 11.87 -5.80 23.41
C VAL A 255 10.47 -5.61 24.00
N ARG A 256 9.63 -4.75 23.42
CA ARG A 256 8.25 -4.54 23.91
C ARG A 256 7.38 -5.76 23.67
N ALA A 257 7.52 -6.42 22.52
CA ALA A 257 6.82 -7.63 22.19
C ALA A 257 7.11 -8.76 23.19
N ARG A 258 8.40 -9.01 23.48
CA ARG A 258 8.83 -9.97 24.51
C ARG A 258 8.19 -9.68 25.87
N ARG A 259 8.32 -8.43 26.35
CA ARG A 259 7.73 -7.99 27.63
C ARG A 259 6.20 -8.11 27.66
N TRP A 260 5.53 -7.90 26.53
CA TRP A 260 4.09 -8.05 26.46
C TRP A 260 3.67 -9.50 26.56
N LEU A 261 4.37 -10.42 25.88
CA LEU A 261 4.14 -11.86 25.94
C LEU A 261 4.38 -12.42 27.34
N GLU A 262 5.46 -12.02 28.01
CA GLU A 262 5.78 -12.40 29.40
C GLU A 262 4.67 -12.03 30.40
N ARG A 263 3.87 -11.01 30.09
CA ARG A 263 2.76 -10.54 30.93
C ARG A 263 1.42 -11.17 30.57
N GLN A 264 1.32 -11.89 29.46
CA GLN A 264 0.09 -12.60 29.13
C GLN A 264 -0.02 -13.85 30.00
N PRO A 265 -1.21 -14.15 30.57
CA PRO A 265 -1.42 -15.42 31.22
C PRO A 265 -1.17 -16.54 30.21
N ALA A 266 -0.45 -17.59 30.61
CA ALA A 266 -0.29 -18.79 29.78
C ALA A 266 -1.70 -19.28 29.41
N VAL A 267 -2.00 -19.32 28.11
CA VAL A 267 -3.23 -19.97 27.65
C VAL A 267 -3.12 -21.42 28.11
N GLY A 268 -4.00 -21.82 29.03
CA GLY A 268 -4.01 -23.18 29.58
C GLY A 268 -4.13 -24.23 28.47
N PRO A 269 -3.71 -25.48 28.73
CA PRO A 269 -3.80 -26.54 27.74
C PRO A 269 -5.25 -26.70 27.25
N PRO A 270 -5.47 -27.09 25.99
CA PRO A 270 -6.81 -27.32 25.46
C PRO A 270 -7.54 -28.36 26.33
N PRO A 271 -8.87 -28.24 26.51
CA PRO A 271 -9.64 -29.24 27.23
C PRO A 271 -9.48 -30.60 26.55
N THR A 272 -9.13 -31.60 27.36
CA THR A 272 -8.99 -33.03 26.99
C THR A 272 -10.30 -33.64 26.53
#